data_AF-A0A950W3Y7-F1
#
_entry.id   AF-A0A950W3Y7-F1
#
_cell.length_a   1.000
_cell.length_b   1.000
_cell.length_c   1.000
_cell.angle_alpha   90.00
_cell.angle_beta   90.00
_cell.angle_gamma   90.00
#
_symmetry.space_group_name_H-M   'P 1'
#
loop_
_entity.id
_entity.type
_entity.pdbx_description
1 polymer ?
#
loop_
_entity_poly.entity_id
_entity_poly.type
_entity_poly.pdbx_seq_one_letter_code
_entity_poly.pdbx_strand_id
1 'polypeptide(L)'
;MTATPRRIAVVAAETDAAQQALQELRRCYACVPPEHAEIIVPLGGDGFMLETLHRFLPTGVLIYGMHRGSVGFLMNAYRPDGLYERLTAAQPVI
;
A
#
# COMPACT_ATOMS: atom_id res chain seq x y z
N MET A 1 12.00 -17.04 12.99
CA MET A 1 12.41 -16.49 11.67
C MET A 1 12.06 -15.01 11.69
N THR A 2 13.05 -14.14 11.91
CA THR A 2 12.83 -12.68 11.97
C THR A 2 12.55 -12.19 10.56
N ALA A 3 11.28 -11.88 10.26
CA ALA A 3 10.93 -11.22 9.01
C ALA A 3 11.64 -9.86 8.95
N THR A 4 12.53 -9.70 7.98
CA THR A 4 13.24 -8.44 7.71
C THR A 4 12.21 -7.31 7.56
N PRO A 5 12.39 -6.14 8.20
CA PRO A 5 11.43 -5.05 8.05
C PRO A 5 11.43 -4.58 6.60
N ARG A 6 10.36 -4.92 5.85
CA ARG A 6 10.19 -4.45 4.48
C ARG A 6 9.98 -2.94 4.51
N ARG A 7 10.74 -2.21 3.68
CA ARG A 7 10.62 -0.75 3.55
C ARG A 7 9.35 -0.45 2.78
N ILE A 8 8.37 0.15 3.45
CA ILE A 8 7.08 0.47 2.85
C ILE A 8 7.00 1.95 2.54
N ALA A 9 6.43 2.30 1.39
CA ALA A 9 5.91 3.62 1.12
C ALA A 9 4.39 3.54 1.07
N VAL A 10 3.74 4.59 1.56
CA VAL A 10 2.30 4.72 1.52
C VAL A 10 2.00 5.99 0.74
N VAL A 11 1.22 5.83 -0.34
CA VAL A 11 0.77 6.93 -1.20
C VAL A 11 -0.74 6.97 -1.15
N ALA A 12 -1.33 8.16 -1.16
CA ALA A 12 -2.77 8.31 -1.00
C ALA A 12 -3.33 9.31 -2.00
N ALA A 13 -4.53 9.03 -2.50
CA ALA A 13 -5.31 9.98 -3.28
C ALA A 13 -5.70 11.20 -2.45
N GLU A 14 -6.07 12.30 -3.10
CA GLU A 14 -6.47 13.56 -2.43
C GLU A 14 -7.83 13.50 -1.71
N THR A 15 -8.46 12.33 -1.63
CA THR A 15 -9.73 12.16 -0.94
C THR A 15 -9.54 12.09 0.59
N ASP A 16 -10.47 12.65 1.36
CA ASP A 16 -10.44 12.62 2.83
C ASP A 16 -10.21 11.22 3.40
N ALA A 17 -10.91 10.21 2.86
CA ALA A 17 -10.78 8.83 3.32
C ALA A 17 -9.37 8.26 3.13
N ALA A 18 -8.72 8.58 2.00
CA ALA A 18 -7.36 8.12 1.68
C ALA A 18 -6.32 8.85 2.54
N GLN A 19 -6.49 10.17 2.72
CA GLN A 19 -5.60 10.98 3.55
C GLN A 19 -5.68 10.59 5.04
N GLN A 20 -6.88 10.29 5.56
CA GLN A 20 -7.04 9.76 6.91
C GLN A 20 -6.31 8.42 7.08
N ALA A 21 -6.51 7.49 6.14
CA ALA A 21 -5.84 6.20 6.17
C ALA A 21 -4.30 6.32 6.06
N LEU A 22 -3.79 7.29 5.29
CA LEU A 22 -2.36 7.61 5.21
C LEU A 22 -1.80 8.05 6.56
N GLN A 23 -2.50 8.93 7.26
CA GLN A 23 -2.08 9.40 8.59
C GLN A 23 -2.08 8.27 9.62
N GLU A 24 -3.11 7.41 9.61
CA GLU A 24 -3.20 6.24 10.48
C GLU A 24 -2.03 5.27 10.23
N LEU A 25 -1.74 4.95 8.96
CA LEU A 25 -0.65 4.05 8.60
C LEU A 25 0.73 4.63 8.92
N ARG A 26 0.95 5.93 8.69
CA ARG A 26 2.21 6.61 9.05
C ARG A 26 2.45 6.67 10.56
N ARG A 27 1.40 6.59 11.39
CA ARG A 27 1.53 6.50 12.84
C ARG A 27 1.88 5.09 13.31
N CYS A 28 1.35 4.08 12.63
CA CYS A 28 1.57 2.68 12.98
C CYS A 28 2.86 2.09 12.38
N TYR A 29 3.32 2.63 11.25
CA TYR A 29 4.40 2.06 10.45
C TYR A 29 5.42 3.11 10.03
N ALA A 30 6.70 2.73 10.07
CA ALA A 30 7.78 3.56 9.53
C ALA A 30 7.73 3.51 7.99
N CYS A 31 7.35 4.63 7.38
CA CYS A 31 7.27 4.75 5.92
C CYS A 31 8.52 5.44 5.37
N VAL A 32 8.99 5.00 4.21
CA VAL A 32 10.06 5.63 3.43
C VAL A 32 9.50 6.33 2.19
N PRO A 33 10.27 7.20 1.52
CA PRO A 33 9.92 7.69 0.18
C PRO A 33 9.72 6.53 -0.80
N PRO A 34 8.79 6.63 -1.77
CA PRO A 34 8.45 5.55 -2.70
C PRO A 34 9.63 5.09 -3.57
N GLU A 35 10.57 5.97 -3.85
CA GLU A 35 11.86 5.69 -4.50
C GLU A 35 12.76 4.71 -3.74
N HIS A 36 12.62 4.61 -2.42
CA HIS A 36 13.40 3.71 -1.55
C HIS A 36 12.56 2.55 -1.00
N ALA A 37 11.30 2.46 -1.42
CA ALA A 37 10.37 1.47 -0.94
C ALA A 37 10.51 0.15 -1.71
N GLU A 38 10.46 -0.95 -0.96
CA GLU A 38 10.31 -2.29 -1.54
C GLU A 38 8.84 -2.58 -1.85
N ILE A 39 7.92 -1.92 -1.13
CA ILE A 39 6.47 -2.05 -1.31
C ILE A 39 5.83 -0.67 -1.26
N ILE A 40 4.99 -0.37 -2.25
CA ILE A 40 4.13 0.81 -2.27
C ILE A 40 2.69 0.40 -1.98
N VAL A 41 2.08 1.04 -1.00
CA VAL A 41 0.68 0.85 -0.60
C VAL A 41 -0.13 2.05 -1.07
N PRO A 42 -0.79 1.99 -2.25
CA PRO A 42 -1.72 3.02 -2.67
C PRO A 42 -3.03 2.93 -1.87
N LEU A 43 -3.44 4.07 -1.33
CA LEU A 43 -4.71 4.28 -0.65
C LEU A 43 -5.59 5.15 -1.55
N GLY A 44 -6.66 4.57 -2.09
CA GLY A 44 -7.56 5.24 -3.01
C GLY A 44 -8.46 4.24 -3.72
N GLY A 45 -9.18 4.73 -4.74
CA GLY A 45 -9.93 3.87 -5.65
C GLY A 45 -9.07 3.27 -6.76
N ASP A 46 -9.70 2.52 -7.66
CA ASP A 46 -9.02 1.79 -8.74
C ASP A 46 -8.24 2.72 -9.69
N GLY A 47 -8.75 3.91 -9.99
CA GLY A 47 -8.04 4.89 -10.83
C GLY A 47 -6.69 5.34 -10.24
N PHE A 48 -6.65 5.53 -8.91
CA PHE A 48 -5.41 5.90 -8.21
C PHE A 48 -4.44 4.71 -8.13
N MET A 49 -4.96 3.49 -7.98
CA MET A 49 -4.14 2.28 -8.03
C MET A 49 -3.52 2.09 -9.41
N LEU A 50 -4.27 2.27 -10.49
CA LEU A 50 -3.75 2.20 -11.86
C LEU A 50 -2.72 3.29 -12.14
N GLU A 51 -2.94 4.52 -11.67
CA GLU A 51 -1.93 5.58 -11.77
C GLU A 51 -0.65 5.21 -11.02
N THR A 52 -0.79 4.66 -9.80
CA THR A 52 0.35 4.20 -9.00
C THR A 52 1.08 3.05 -9.70
N LEU A 53 0.34 2.07 -10.23
CA LEU A 53 0.88 0.99 -11.05
C LEU A 53 1.66 1.55 -12.23
N HIS A 54 1.07 2.40 -13.07
CA HIS A 54 1.79 2.99 -14.20
C HIS A 54 3.03 3.78 -13.80
N ARG A 55 2.99 4.50 -12.68
CA ARG A 55 4.12 5.30 -12.19
C ARG A 55 5.29 4.45 -11.72
N PHE A 56 5.02 3.31 -11.05
CA PHE A 56 6.06 2.50 -10.41
C PHE A 56 6.29 1.14 -11.07
N LEU A 57 5.49 0.73 -12.07
CA LEU A 57 5.75 -0.41 -12.94
C LEU A 57 7.20 -0.47 -13.45
N PRO A 58 7.78 0.64 -13.99
CA PRO A 58 9.14 0.60 -14.53
C PRO A 58 10.21 0.46 -13.46
N THR A 59 9.88 0.67 -12.18
CA THR A 59 10.83 0.59 -11.06
C THR A 59 10.94 -0.81 -10.45
N GLY A 60 10.03 -1.73 -10.81
CA GLY A 60 10.00 -3.09 -10.26
C GLY A 60 9.58 -3.18 -8.79
N VAL A 61 9.09 -2.08 -8.21
CA VAL A 61 8.61 -2.02 -6.82
C VAL A 61 7.26 -2.72 -6.72
N LEU A 62 7.07 -3.50 -5.65
CA LEU A 62 5.82 -4.22 -5.42
C LEU A 62 4.71 -3.25 -5.03
N ILE A 63 3.52 -3.41 -5.60
CA ILE A 63 2.36 -2.58 -5.27
C ILE A 63 1.33 -3.43 -4.55
N TYR A 64 0.89 -2.96 -3.37
CA TYR A 64 -0.10 -3.63 -2.54
C TYR A 64 -1.30 -2.72 -2.28
N GLY A 65 -2.40 -2.92 -3.00
CA GLY A 65 -3.61 -2.12 -2.85
C GLY A 65 -4.41 -2.44 -1.58
N MET A 66 -4.89 -1.41 -0.88
CA MET A 66 -5.81 -1.51 0.27
C MET A 66 -7.02 -0.60 0.08
N HIS A 67 -8.25 -1.11 0.27
CA HIS A 67 -9.48 -0.33 0.12
C HIS A 67 -10.25 -0.17 1.44
N ARG A 68 -10.68 1.06 1.75
CA ARG A 68 -11.47 1.41 2.96
C ARG A 68 -12.96 1.60 2.62
N GLY A 69 -13.62 0.57 2.05
CA GLY A 69 -15.03 0.60 1.65
C GLY A 69 -15.49 -0.58 0.76
N SER A 70 -16.76 -0.59 0.35
CA SER A 70 -17.45 -1.70 -0.35
C SER A 70 -16.77 -2.15 -1.66
N VAL A 71 -16.36 -3.43 -1.69
CA VAL A 71 -16.03 -4.28 -2.86
C VAL A 71 -15.46 -3.55 -4.08
N GLY A 72 -14.16 -3.27 -4.06
CA GLY A 72 -13.34 -3.04 -5.26
C GLY A 72 -12.64 -4.35 -5.65
N PHE A 73 -12.80 -4.78 -6.90
CA PHE A 73 -12.52 -6.12 -7.44
C PHE A 73 -11.07 -6.63 -7.28
N LEU A 74 -10.15 -5.78 -6.79
CA LEU A 74 -8.70 -6.03 -6.73
C LEU A 74 -8.05 -5.76 -5.36
N MET A 75 -8.82 -5.43 -4.32
CA MET A 75 -8.23 -4.86 -3.10
C MET A 75 -8.65 -5.59 -1.81
N ASN A 76 -7.65 -5.86 -0.95
CA ASN A 76 -7.88 -6.42 0.38
C ASN A 76 -8.60 -5.39 1.28
N ALA A 77 -9.49 -5.87 2.14
CA ALA A 77 -10.20 -5.04 3.11
C ALA A 77 -9.21 -4.27 4.00
N TYR A 78 -9.42 -2.95 4.14
CA TYR A 78 -8.63 -2.11 5.04
C TYR A 78 -8.74 -2.63 6.48
N ARG A 79 -7.64 -3.18 6.97
CA ARG A 79 -7.45 -3.56 8.37
C ARG A 79 -6.05 -3.09 8.76
N PRO A 80 -5.92 -2.12 9.66
CA PRO A 80 -4.61 -1.60 10.07
C PRO A 80 -3.80 -2.63 10.89
N ASP A 81 -4.46 -3.61 11.50
CA ASP A 81 -3.82 -4.62 12.35
C ASP A 81 -3.14 -5.75 11.55
N GLY A 82 -1.88 -6.08 11.81
CA GLY A 82 -1.18 -7.17 11.11
C GLY A 82 -0.83 -6.88 9.64
N LEU A 83 -0.63 -5.61 9.27
CA LEU A 83 -0.18 -5.23 7.91
C LEU A 83 1.13 -5.91 7.54
N TYR A 84 2.13 -5.91 8.43
CA TYR A 84 3.43 -6.52 8.14
C TYR A 84 3.32 -8.02 7.85
N GLU A 85 2.52 -8.77 8.61
CA GLU A 85 2.32 -10.21 8.37
C GLU A 85 1.65 -10.45 7.01
N ARG A 86 0.67 -9.62 6.63
CA ARG A 86 0.00 -9.71 5.33
C ARG A 86 0.88 -9.27 4.18
N LEU A 87 1.69 -8.23 4.33
CA LEU A 87 2.70 -7.85 3.34
C LEU A 87 3.75 -8.95 3.18
N THR A 88 4.09 -9.64 4.27
CA THR A 88 5.04 -10.77 4.24
C THR A 88 4.43 -11.99 3.56
N ALA A 89 3.13 -12.24 3.75
CA ALA A 89 2.38 -13.31 3.09
C ALA A 89 1.91 -12.97 1.66
N ALA A 90 1.85 -11.69 1.31
CA ALA A 90 1.43 -11.23 -0.01
C ALA A 90 2.46 -11.66 -1.06
N GLN A 91 2.02 -12.52 -1.96
CA GLN A 91 2.79 -12.85 -3.15
C GLN A 91 2.65 -11.72 -4.17
N PRO A 92 3.75 -11.35 -4.86
CA PRO A 92 3.67 -10.42 -5.97
C PRO A 92 2.71 -10.98 -7.03
N VAL A 93 1.73 -10.17 -7.42
CA VAL A 93 0.95 -10.44 -8.63
C VAL A 93 1.84 -10.01 -9.79
N ILE A 94 2.32 -11.02 -10.53
CA ILE A 94 3.03 -10.92 -11.80
C ILE A 94 2.25 -10.09 -12.83
#